data_AF-A0A212DX88-F1
#
_entry.id   AF-A0A212DX88-F1
#
_cell.length_a   1.000
_cell.length_b   1.000
_cell.length_c   1.000
_cell.angle_alpha   90.00
_cell.angle_beta   90.00
_cell.angle_gamma   90.00
#
_symmetry.space_group_name_H-M   'P 1'
#
loop_
_entity.id
_entity.type
_entity.pdbx_description
1 polymer ?
#
loop_
_entity_poly.entity_id
_entity_poly.type
_entity_poly.pdbx_seq_one_letter_code
_entity_poly.pdbx_strand_id
1 'polypeptide(L)' 'MTQATINKFNIQIVNLKREVQVLRSLVIGNIIKDKEGQYSHKFIQEIFSALKERSTRSFNGKQNFLSLFKK' A
#
# COMPACT_ATOMS: atom_id res chain seq x y z
N MET A 1 42.90 -2.79 7.70
CA MET A 1 41.75 -3.03 8.60
C MET A 1 41.62 -4.53 8.83
N THR A 2 41.35 -4.98 10.06
CA THR A 2 41.25 -6.41 10.36
C THR A 2 39.86 -6.97 10.00
N GLN A 3 39.77 -8.26 9.70
CA GLN A 3 38.49 -8.93 9.40
C GLN A 3 37.47 -8.81 10.55
N ALA A 4 37.96 -8.79 11.79
CA ALA A 4 37.13 -8.57 12.98
C ALA A 4 36.49 -7.16 12.98
N THR A 5 37.25 -6.15 12.55
CA THR A 5 36.74 -4.77 12.41
C THR A 5 35.66 -4.67 11.34
N ILE A 6 35.85 -5.35 10.20
CA ILE A 6 34.87 -5.38 9.10
C ILE A 6 33.56 -6.05 9.55
N ASN A 7 33.64 -7.19 10.24
CA ASN A 7 32.47 -7.89 10.75
C ASN A 7 31.68 -7.05 11.76
N LYS A 8 32.38 -6.33 12.63
CA LYS A 8 31.76 -5.39 13.59
C LYS A 8 31.00 -4.28 12.87
N PHE A 9 31.60 -3.68 11.84
CA PHE A 9 30.92 -2.66 11.04
C PHE A 9 29.69 -3.19 10.32
N ASN A 10 29.76 -4.41 9.76
CA ASN A 10 28.61 -5.03 9.09
C ASN A 10 27.43 -5.23 10.04
N ILE A 11 27.68 -5.70 11.27
CA ILE A 11 26.63 -5.86 12.29
C ILE A 11 26.00 -4.52 12.64
N GLN A 12 26.82 -3.48 12.82
CA GLN A 12 26.33 -2.12 13.10
C GLN A 12 25.47 -1.57 11.96
N ILE A 13 25.87 -1.79 10.70
CA ILE A 13 25.09 -1.37 9.53
C ILE A 13 23.74 -2.11 9.46
N VAL A 14 23.72 -3.42 9.74
CA VAL A 14 22.46 -4.19 9.74
C VAL A 14 21.51 -3.67 10.83
N ASN A 15 22.02 -3.40 12.02
CA ASN A 15 21.20 -2.86 13.12
C ASN A 15 20.68 -1.46 12.77
N LEU A 16 21.53 -0.59 12.23
CA LEU A 16 21.13 0.74 11.79
C LEU A 16 20.05 0.69 10.71
N LYS A 17 20.16 -0.22 9.74
CA LYS A 17 19.13 -0.42 8.71
C LYS A 17 17.79 -0.83 9.33
N ARG A 18 17.80 -1.71 10.33
CA ARG A 18 16.60 -2.15 11.05
C ARG A 18 15.94 -0.98 11.80
N GLU A 19 16.73 -0.18 12.52
CA GLU A 19 16.24 1.00 13.25
C GLU A 19 15.64 2.05 12.31
N VAL A 20 16.31 2.34 11.20
CA VAL A 20 15.82 3.28 10.17
C VAL A 20 14.52 2.77 9.54
N GLN A 21 14.36 1.47 9.34
CA GLN A 21 13.13 0.89 8.81
C GLN A 21 11.95 1.08 9.77
N VAL A 22 12.16 0.85 11.08
CA VAL A 22 11.13 1.06 12.10
C VAL A 22 10.74 2.55 12.18
N LEU A 23 11.72 3.45 12.17
CA LEU A 23 11.48 4.88 12.18
C LEU A 23 10.71 5.33 10.93
N ARG A 24 11.06 4.79 9.76
CA ARG A 24 10.35 5.07 8.50
C ARG A 24 8.90 4.60 8.58
N SER A 25 8.63 3.41 9.12
CA SER A 25 7.27 2.92 9.33
C SER A 25 6.47 3.81 10.29
N LEU A 26 7.11 4.29 11.37
CA LEU A 26 6.49 5.23 12.31
C LEU A 26 6.15 6.56 11.64
N VAL A 27 7.08 7.13 10.87
CA VAL A 27 6.86 8.39 10.14
C VAL A 27 5.78 8.26 9.08
N ILE A 28 5.78 7.16 8.33
CA ILE A 28 4.74 6.90 7.32
C ILE A 28 3.37 6.78 8.02
N GLY A 29 3.25 5.93 9.04
CA GLY A 29 2.00 5.72 9.75
C GLY A 29 1.43 6.96 10.47
N ASN A 30 2.27 7.95 10.81
CA ASN A 30 1.84 9.16 11.52
C ASN A 30 1.76 10.42 10.65
N ILE A 31 2.61 10.58 9.63
CA ILE A 31 2.83 11.86 8.93
C ILE A 31 2.44 11.77 7.44
N ILE A 32 2.54 10.61 6.79
CA ILE A 32 2.34 10.47 5.33
C ILE A 32 1.37 9.32 5.04
N LYS A 33 0.08 9.64 4.86
CA LYS A 33 -0.94 8.66 4.43
C LYS A 33 -0.54 7.96 3.12
N ASP A 34 -0.73 6.65 3.10
CA ASP A 34 0.20 5.64 2.58
C ASP A 34 0.40 5.46 1.07
N LYS A 35 1.56 4.89 0.73
CA LYS A 35 1.83 4.10 -0.48
C LYS A 35 1.23 2.70 -0.28
N GLU A 36 0.39 2.26 -1.21
CA GLU A 36 -0.29 0.96 -1.33
C GLU A 36 -0.02 -0.11 -0.24
N GLY A 37 -1.08 -0.51 0.48
CA GLY A 37 -1.04 -1.60 1.47
C GLY A 37 -1.63 -1.25 2.85
N GLN A 38 -1.77 0.03 3.16
CA GLN A 38 -2.41 0.53 4.39
C GLN A 38 -3.54 1.49 4.05
N TYR A 39 -4.58 0.98 3.38
CA TYR A 39 -5.77 1.78 3.12
C TYR A 39 -6.48 2.13 4.43
N SER A 40 -7.01 3.36 4.52
CA SER A 40 -7.79 3.76 5.68
C SER A 40 -8.98 2.82 5.88
N HIS A 41 -9.28 2.48 7.15
CA HIS A 41 -10.38 1.56 7.46
C HIS A 41 -11.72 2.01 6.85
N LYS A 42 -11.96 3.33 6.83
CA LYS A 42 -13.14 3.94 6.21
C LYS A 42 -13.22 3.64 4.71
N PHE A 43 -12.12 3.81 3.98
CA PHE A 43 -12.04 3.49 2.55
C PHE A 43 -12.31 2.00 2.28
N ILE A 44 -11.75 1.11 3.11
CA ILE A 44 -12.01 -0.33 3.01
C ILE A 44 -13.50 -0.63 3.20
N GLN A 45 -14.12 -0.04 4.23
CA GLN A 45 -15.56 -0.21 4.49
C GLN A 45 -16.43 0.31 3.34
N GLU A 46 -16.09 1.47 2.76
CA GLU A 46 -16.81 2.06 1.63
C GLU A 46 -16.74 1.14 0.39
N ILE A 47 -15.56 0.60 0.06
CA ILE A 47 -15.42 -0.35 -1.05
C ILE A 47 -16.19 -1.64 -0.81
N PHE A 48 -16.09 -2.24 0.38
CA PHE A 48 -16.83 -3.46 0.69
C PHE A 48 -18.35 -3.26 0.67
N SER A 49 -18.81 -2.06 1.01
CA SER A 49 -20.23 -1.70 0.92
C SER A 49 -20.67 -1.58 -0.54
N ALA A 50 -19.89 -0.89 -1.37
CA ALA A 50 -20.16 -0.75 -2.81
C ALA A 50 -20.16 -2.10 -3.55
N LEU A 51 -19.32 -3.07 -3.13
CA LEU A 51 -19.31 -4.43 -3.71
C LEU A 51 -20.57 -5.24 -3.38
N LYS A 52 -21.25 -4.95 -2.26
CA LYS A 52 -22.48 -5.64 -1.84
C LYS A 52 -23.73 -5.04 -2.50
N GLU A 53 -23.65 -3.82 -2.99
CA GLU A 53 -24.73 -3.20 -3.74
C GLU A 53 -24.93 -3.98 -5.05
N ARG A 54 -26.16 -4.45 -5.29
CA ARG A 54 -26.48 -5.16 -6.53
C ARG A 54 -26.27 -4.20 -7.70
N SER A 55 -25.46 -4.61 -8.67
CA SER A 55 -25.31 -3.81 -9.88
C SER A 55 -26.68 -3.66 -10.53
N THR A 56 -27.13 -2.42 -10.68
CA THR A 56 -28.40 -2.11 -11.36
C THR A 56 -28.33 -2.41 -12.86
N ARG A 57 -27.11 -2.63 -13.39
CA ARG A 57 -26.84 -2.93 -14.79
C ARG A 57 -25.84 -4.08 -14.89
N SER A 58 -26.12 -4.99 -15.82
CA SER A 58 -25.20 -6.03 -16.27
C SER A 58 -24.72 -5.69 -17.67
N PHE A 59 -23.40 -5.65 -17.89
CA PHE A 59 -22.83 -5.42 -19.20
C PHE A 59 -22.58 -6.76 -19.88
N ASN A 60 -23.59 -7.28 -20.58
CA ASN A 60 -23.51 -8.58 -21.28
C ASN A 60 -22.70 -8.51 -22.61
N GLY A 61 -21.92 -7.46 -22.85
CA GLY A 61 -21.14 -7.29 -24.08
C GLY A 61 -20.33 -6.01 -24.15
N LYS A 62 -19.22 -6.03 -24.90
CA LYS A 62 -18.27 -4.91 -25.05
C LYS A 62 -18.94 -3.64 -25.60
N GLN A 63 -19.93 -3.79 -26.49
CA GLN A 63 -20.65 -2.68 -27.11
C GLN A 63 -21.53 -1.92 -26.10
N ASN A 64 -22.12 -2.64 -25.14
CA ASN A 64 -23.03 -2.10 -24.12
C ASN A 64 -22.29 -1.26 -23.07
N PHE A 65 -20.98 -1.45 -22.93
CA PHE A 65 -20.14 -0.61 -22.10
C PHE A 65 -19.83 0.73 -22.78
N LEU A 66 -19.46 0.68 -24.07
CA LEU A 66 -19.07 1.87 -24.83
C LEU A 66 -20.24 2.83 -25.13
N SER A 67 -21.48 2.33 -25.14
CA SER A 67 -22.68 3.18 -25.29
C SER A 67 -22.90 4.15 -24.13
N LEU A 68 -22.24 3.96 -22.98
CA LEU A 68 -22.30 4.93 -21.87
C LEU A 68 -21.48 6.19 -22.11
N PHE A 69 -20.47 6.10 -22.98
CA PHE A 69 -19.53 7.19 -23.25
C PHE A 69 -19.80 7.88 -24.58
N LYS A 70 -20.70 7.32 -25.40
CA LYS A 70 -21.19 7.96 -26.62
C LYS A 70 -22.39 8.84 -26.28
N LYS A 71 -22.15 10.14 -26.19
CA LYS A 71 -23.18 11.18 -26.30
C LYS A 71 -23.63 11.30 -27.75
#